data_AF-J9Z6N3-F1
#
_entry.id   AF-J9Z6N3-F1
#
_cell.length_a   1.000
_cell.length_b   1.000
_cell.length_c   1.000
_cell.angle_alpha   90.00
_cell.angle_beta   90.00
_cell.angle_gamma   90.00
#
_symmetry.space_group_name_H-M   'P 1'
#
loop_
_entity.id
_entity.type
_entity.pdbx_description
1 polymer ?
#
loop_
_entity_poly.entity_id
_entity_poly.type
_entity_poly.pdbx_seq_one_letter_code
_entity_poly.pdbx_strand_id
1 'polypeptide(L)'
;SVMVKYDGTVRNQVEQLVQLRYGEDGLDAIQVEFQSMPTLKPSNRAFDKNFKFDPQNERQIKRCLSEDIIKDLLGDHNTQGELEREWEQLKEDRESLRQIFPTGDSKIVLPCNLQR
;
A
#
# COMPACT_ATOMS: atom_id res chain seq x y z
N SER A 1 21.51 17.98 24.22
CA SER A 1 21.17 17.97 22.78
C SER A 1 20.67 16.61 22.36
N VAL A 2 19.86 16.52 21.30
CA VAL A 2 19.33 15.28 20.70
C VAL A 2 19.75 15.25 19.23
N MET A 3 20.19 14.10 18.73
CA MET A 3 20.61 13.95 17.33
C MET A 3 20.36 12.55 16.80
N VAL A 4 20.20 12.44 15.48
CA VAL A 4 20.17 11.16 14.75
C VAL A 4 21.62 10.66 14.62
N LYS A 5 21.85 9.40 14.98
CA LYS A 5 23.14 8.72 14.87
C LYS A 5 23.22 7.94 13.55
N TYR A 6 24.43 7.56 13.14
CA TYR A 6 24.66 6.83 11.88
C TYR A 6 24.00 5.44 11.83
N ASP A 7 23.65 4.86 12.99
CA ASP A 7 22.87 3.62 13.08
C ASP A 7 21.35 3.83 12.85
N GLY A 8 20.93 5.08 12.64
CA GLY A 8 19.52 5.47 12.45
C GLY A 8 18.75 5.68 13.75
N THR A 9 19.38 5.50 14.91
CA THR A 9 18.75 5.76 16.21
C THR A 9 18.81 7.23 16.59
N VAL A 10 17.87 7.68 17.43
CA VAL A 10 17.87 9.04 17.97
C VAL A 10 18.35 8.98 19.42
N ARG A 11 19.42 9.70 19.74
CA ARG A 11 20.04 9.68 21.07
C ARG A 11 20.30 11.07 21.61
N ASN A 12 20.34 11.19 22.94
CA ASN A 12 20.74 12.42 23.61
C ASN A 12 22.27 12.51 23.79
N GLN A 13 22.74 13.60 24.40
CA GLN A 13 24.17 13.86 24.64
C GLN A 13 24.88 12.87 25.57
N VAL A 14 24.13 12.07 26.34
CA VAL A 14 24.68 11.00 27.20
C VAL A 14 24.45 9.62 26.60
N GLU A 15 24.22 9.54 25.28
CA GLU A 15 24.02 8.31 24.49
C GLU A 15 22.81 7.45 24.91
N GLN A 16 21.86 8.02 25.65
CA GLN A 16 20.60 7.33 25.94
C GLN A 16 19.70 7.33 24.70
N LEU A 17 19.10 6.17 24.43
CA LEU A 17 18.17 5.94 23.33
C LEU A 17 16.84 6.67 23.58
N VAL A 18 16.41 7.46 22.60
CA VAL A 18 15.11 8.15 22.60
C VAL A 18 14.14 7.48 21.63
N GLN A 19 14.59 7.20 20.40
CA GLN A 19 13.82 6.49 19.38
C GLN A 19 14.69 5.44 18.68
N LEU A 20 14.09 4.29 18.36
CA LEU A 20 14.74 3.23 17.58
C LEU A 20 14.98 3.68 16.12
N ARG A 21 14.05 4.45 15.57
CA ARG A 21 14.17 5.13 14.27
C ARG A 21 13.58 6.53 14.40
N TYR A 22 14.23 7.50 13.76
CA TYR A 22 13.72 8.88 13.68
C TYR A 22 12.31 8.89 13.10
N GLY A 23 11.33 9.43 13.82
CA GLY A 23 9.94 9.47 13.33
C GLY A 23 9.30 8.09 13.15
N GLU A 24 9.84 7.04 13.77
CA GLU A 24 9.42 5.63 13.66
C GLU A 24 9.64 4.98 12.29
N ASP A 25 9.78 5.76 11.21
CA ASP A 25 10.04 5.29 9.84
C ASP A 25 11.48 5.56 9.35
N GLY A 26 12.21 6.47 10.00
CA GLY A 26 13.56 6.88 9.63
C GLY A 26 13.62 7.85 8.46
N LEU A 27 12.52 8.52 8.10
CA LEU A 27 12.43 9.39 6.92
C LEU A 27 12.64 10.86 7.27
N ASP A 28 13.15 11.63 6.31
CA ASP A 28 13.26 13.08 6.43
C ASP A 28 11.89 13.75 6.21
N ALA A 29 11.49 14.62 7.13
CA ALA A 29 10.22 15.35 7.09
C ALA A 29 10.09 16.28 5.86
N ILE A 30 11.18 16.61 5.17
CA ILE A 30 11.14 17.41 3.94
C ILE A 30 10.74 16.56 2.72
N GLN A 31 10.92 15.23 2.78
CA GLN A 31 10.70 14.31 1.65
C GLN A 31 9.33 13.63 1.68
N VAL A 32 8.42 14.09 2.55
CA VAL A 32 7.07 13.54 2.68
C VAL A 32 6.02 14.51 2.17
N GLU A 33 4.96 13.97 1.54
CA GLU A 33 3.85 14.72 0.99
C GLU A 33 2.51 14.16 1.49
N PHE A 34 1.44 14.95 1.42
CA PHE A 34 0.10 14.45 1.68
C PHE A 34 -0.38 13.55 0.54
N GLN A 35 -0.76 12.33 0.88
CA GLN A 35 -1.28 11.32 -0.05
C GLN A 35 -2.61 10.76 0.46
N SER A 36 -3.45 10.25 -0.44
CA SER A 36 -4.72 9.63 -0.06
C SER A 36 -4.65 8.12 -0.25
N MET A 37 -4.91 7.36 0.82
CA MET A 37 -4.99 5.90 0.75
C MET A 37 -6.30 5.46 0.06
N PRO A 38 -6.24 4.82 -1.11
CA PRO A 38 -7.43 4.54 -1.90
C PRO A 38 -8.21 3.32 -1.37
N THR A 39 -7.60 2.47 -0.56
CA THR A 39 -8.19 1.23 -0.01
C THR A 39 -9.06 1.46 1.24
N LEU A 40 -8.84 2.55 1.99
CA LEU A 40 -9.41 2.75 3.32
C LEU A 40 -10.92 3.11 3.30
N LYS A 41 -11.27 4.14 2.53
CA LYS A 41 -12.63 4.74 2.49
C LYS A 41 -13.70 3.94 1.74
N PRO A 42 -13.42 3.24 0.63
CA PRO A 42 -14.47 2.57 -0.14
C PRO A 42 -15.28 1.56 0.67
N SER A 43 -16.57 1.45 0.36
CA SER A 43 -17.41 0.34 0.83
C SER A 43 -16.88 -0.99 0.29
N ASN A 44 -17.23 -2.12 0.92
CA ASN A 44 -16.75 -3.43 0.46
C ASN A 44 -17.07 -3.66 -1.02
N ARG A 45 -18.30 -3.36 -1.45
CA ARG A 45 -18.69 -3.46 -2.86
C ARG A 45 -17.87 -2.56 -3.80
N ALA A 46 -17.55 -1.33 -3.37
CA ALA A 46 -16.75 -0.42 -4.17
C ALA A 46 -15.28 -0.84 -4.23
N PHE A 47 -14.76 -1.39 -3.13
CA PHE A 47 -13.43 -1.96 -3.04
C PHE A 47 -13.28 -3.16 -3.98
N ASP A 48 -14.19 -4.13 -3.90
CA ASP A 48 -14.21 -5.30 -4.80
C ASP A 48 -14.24 -4.87 -6.27
N LYS A 49 -15.10 -3.91 -6.62
CA LYS A 49 -15.21 -3.44 -8.01
C LYS A 49 -13.94 -2.76 -8.53
N ASN A 50 -13.21 -2.05 -7.67
CA ASN A 50 -12.07 -1.22 -8.09
C ASN A 50 -10.73 -1.96 -8.03
N PHE A 51 -10.58 -2.91 -7.10
CA PHE A 51 -9.30 -3.57 -6.81
C PHE A 51 -9.29 -5.05 -7.17
N LYS A 52 -10.44 -5.73 -7.21
CA LYS A 52 -10.46 -7.14 -7.62
C LYS A 52 -10.31 -7.23 -9.14
N PHE A 53 -9.24 -7.89 -9.57
CA PHE A 53 -9.05 -8.23 -10.97
C PHE A 53 -9.74 -9.56 -11.28
N ASP A 54 -10.83 -9.51 -12.07
CA ASP A 54 -11.57 -10.71 -12.48
C ASP A 54 -11.17 -11.12 -13.91
N PRO A 55 -10.37 -12.20 -14.08
CA PRO A 55 -9.94 -12.68 -15.38
C PRO A 55 -11.07 -13.27 -16.24
N GLN A 56 -12.23 -13.58 -15.65
CA GLN A 56 -13.37 -14.14 -16.36
C GLN A 56 -14.23 -13.07 -17.06
N ASN A 57 -14.06 -11.79 -16.69
CA ASN A 57 -14.81 -10.70 -17.29
C ASN A 57 -14.15 -10.22 -18.60
N GLU A 58 -14.33 -11.00 -19.68
CA GLU A 58 -13.73 -10.74 -20.99
C GLU A 58 -13.96 -9.30 -21.49
N ARG A 59 -15.13 -8.72 -21.20
CA ARG A 59 -15.47 -7.36 -21.67
C ARG A 59 -14.60 -6.31 -21.01
N GLN A 60 -14.23 -6.48 -19.75
CA GLN A 60 -13.38 -5.53 -19.03
C GLN A 60 -11.91 -5.68 -19.43
N ILE A 61 -11.45 -6.92 -19.59
CA ILE A 61 -10.04 -7.21 -19.85
C ILE A 61 -9.65 -6.85 -21.29
N LYS A 62 -10.52 -7.12 -22.27
CA LYS A 62 -10.31 -6.72 -23.68
C LYS A 62 -10.18 -5.20 -23.88
N ARG A 63 -10.53 -4.38 -22.88
CA ARG A 63 -10.31 -2.93 -22.94
C ARG A 63 -8.92 -2.51 -22.46
N CYS A 64 -8.22 -3.36 -21.72
CA CYS A 64 -6.98 -3.03 -21.04
C CYS A 64 -5.78 -3.86 -21.51
N LEU A 65 -5.99 -5.10 -21.96
CA LEU A 65 -4.95 -6.05 -22.35
C LEU A 65 -5.12 -6.50 -23.81
N SER A 66 -4.02 -6.88 -24.45
CA SER A 66 -4.02 -7.51 -25.78
C SER A 66 -4.53 -8.95 -25.70
N GLU A 67 -5.08 -9.46 -26.81
CA GLU A 67 -5.66 -10.80 -26.87
C GLU A 67 -4.69 -11.92 -26.54
N ASP A 68 -3.40 -11.76 -26.87
CA ASP A 68 -2.37 -12.74 -26.58
C ASP A 68 -2.14 -12.87 -25.06
N ILE A 69 -2.05 -11.74 -24.34
CA ILE A 69 -1.89 -11.72 -22.88
C ILE A 69 -3.12 -12.32 -22.20
N ILE A 70 -4.32 -12.08 -22.74
CA ILE A 70 -5.55 -12.64 -22.19
C ILE A 70 -5.56 -14.16 -22.27
N LYS A 71 -5.09 -14.74 -23.39
CA LYS A 71 -4.98 -16.20 -23.55
C LYS A 71 -4.00 -16.79 -22.55
N ASP A 72 -2.86 -16.14 -22.37
CA ASP A 72 -1.84 -16.59 -21.40
C ASP A 72 -2.38 -16.52 -19.97
N LEU A 73 -3.06 -15.43 -19.61
CA LEU A 73 -3.62 -15.21 -18.28
C LEU A 73 -4.78 -16.18 -17.94
N LEU A 74 -5.56 -16.58 -18.95
CA LEU A 74 -6.61 -17.58 -18.80
C LEU A 74 -6.07 -19.02 -18.83
N GLY A 75 -4.98 -19.26 -19.56
CA GLY A 75 -4.36 -20.57 -19.73
C GLY A 75 -3.42 -20.97 -18.60
N ASP A 76 -2.82 -20.01 -17.90
CA ASP A 76 -1.89 -20.27 -16.80
C ASP A 76 -2.56 -20.24 -15.43
N HIS A 77 -2.62 -21.41 -14.78
CA HIS A 77 -3.13 -21.55 -13.42
C HIS A 77 -2.27 -20.85 -12.37
N ASN A 78 -0.96 -20.67 -12.62
CA ASN A 78 -0.08 -20.00 -11.65
C ASN A 78 -0.42 -18.51 -11.55
N THR A 79 -0.60 -17.85 -12.70
CA THR A 79 -1.03 -16.44 -12.78
C THR A 79 -2.36 -16.23 -12.05
N GLN A 80 -3.33 -17.13 -12.21
CA GLN A 80 -4.60 -17.06 -11.46
C GLN A 80 -4.39 -17.19 -9.95
N GLY A 81 -3.48 -18.07 -9.51
CA GLY A 81 -3.14 -18.22 -8.10
C GLY A 81 -2.37 -17.03 -7.50
N GLU A 82 -1.58 -16.30 -8.29
CA GLU A 82 -0.95 -15.04 -7.86
C GLU A 82 -1.99 -13.92 -7.72
N LEU A 83 -2.95 -13.80 -8.66
CA LEU A 83 -4.02 -12.80 -8.59
C LEU A 83 -4.93 -12.99 -7.36
N GLU A 84 -5.25 -14.24 -7.00
CA GLU A 84 -6.02 -14.50 -5.78
C GLU A 84 -5.21 -14.15 -4.52
N ARG A 85 -3.90 -14.44 -4.51
CA ARG A 85 -3.02 -14.04 -3.39
C ARG A 85 -2.91 -12.53 -3.23
N GLU A 86 -2.76 -11.80 -4.34
CA GLU A 86 -2.79 -10.34 -4.34
C GLU A 86 -4.11 -9.82 -3.74
N TRP A 87 -5.24 -10.40 -4.14
CA TRP A 87 -6.56 -10.03 -3.63
C TRP A 87 -6.71 -10.29 -2.12
N GLU A 88 -6.23 -11.44 -1.63
CA GLU A 88 -6.22 -11.72 -0.19
C GLU A 88 -5.35 -10.72 0.58
N GLN A 89 -4.14 -10.43 0.09
CA GLN A 89 -3.25 -9.44 0.72
C GLN A 89 -3.91 -8.06 0.83
N LEU A 90 -4.55 -7.59 -0.25
CA LEU A 90 -5.24 -6.29 -0.25
C LEU A 90 -6.39 -6.23 0.77
N LYS A 91 -7.09 -7.35 1.03
CA LYS A 91 -8.12 -7.43 2.06
C LYS A 91 -7.52 -7.38 3.46
N GLU A 92 -6.45 -8.13 3.71
CA GLU A 92 -5.76 -8.15 5.01
C GLU A 92 -5.17 -6.77 5.35
N ASP A 93 -4.53 -6.12 4.37
CA ASP A 93 -3.98 -4.78 4.51
C ASP A 93 -5.08 -3.76 4.81
N ARG A 94 -6.22 -3.88 4.15
CA ARG A 94 -7.36 -2.99 4.36
C ARG A 94 -7.93 -3.10 5.77
N GLU A 95 -8.09 -4.31 6.29
CA GLU A 95 -8.57 -4.50 7.66
C GLU A 95 -7.55 -3.99 8.68
N SER A 96 -6.26 -4.24 8.46
CA SER A 96 -5.18 -3.72 9.30
C SER A 96 -5.16 -2.18 9.30
N LEU A 97 -5.27 -1.55 8.13
CA LEU A 97 -5.32 -0.09 8.00
C LEU A 97 -6.53 0.51 8.73
N ARG A 98 -7.69 -0.15 8.73
CA ARG A 98 -8.87 0.31 9.47
C ARG A 98 -8.72 0.20 10.98
N GLN A 99 -7.96 -0.78 11.46
CA GLN A 99 -7.60 -0.88 12.88
C GLN A 99 -6.64 0.24 13.29
N ILE A 100 -5.67 0.57 12.43
CA ILE A 100 -4.69 1.64 12.67
C ILE A 100 -5.34 3.03 12.59
N PHE A 101 -6.26 3.25 11.63
CA PHE A 101 -6.95 4.51 11.38
C PHE A 101 -8.47 4.41 11.65
N PRO A 102 -8.91 4.35 12.93
CA PRO A 102 -10.31 4.12 13.27
C PRO A 102 -11.26 5.25 12.85
N THR A 103 -10.73 6.47 12.63
CA THR A 103 -11.51 7.62 12.16
C THR A 103 -11.83 7.57 10.66
N GLY A 104 -11.14 6.71 9.90
CA GLY A 104 -11.34 6.57 8.46
C GLY A 104 -10.80 7.74 7.63
N ASP A 105 -9.92 8.59 8.19
CA ASP A 105 -9.24 9.60 7.39
C ASP A 105 -8.24 8.95 6.44
N SER A 106 -8.42 9.20 5.14
CA SER A 106 -7.56 8.63 4.10
C SER A 106 -6.35 9.50 3.79
N LYS A 107 -6.36 10.77 4.24
CA LYS A 107 -5.28 11.70 3.95
C LYS A 107 -4.17 11.49 4.97
N ILE A 108 -3.05 10.92 4.52
CA ILE A 108 -1.88 10.63 5.34
C ILE A 108 -0.64 11.28 4.75
N VAL A 109 0.45 11.29 5.52
CA VAL A 109 1.73 11.83 5.09
C VAL A 109 2.64 10.65 4.78
N LEU A 110 3.11 10.57 3.53
CA LEU A 110 3.97 9.48 3.05
C LEU A 110 5.06 10.03 2.13
N PRO A 111 6.24 9.38 2.08
CA PRO A 111 7.26 9.69 1.09
C PRO A 111 6.79 9.33 -0.32
N CYS A 112 7.46 9.89 -1.33
CA CYS A 112 7.30 9.52 -2.75
C CYS A 112 5.83 9.52 -3.23
N ASN A 113 5.37 10.65 -3.73
CA ASN A 113 4.00 10.77 -4.25
C ASN A 113 3.77 9.92 -5.50
N LEU A 114 3.00 8.84 -5.36
CA LEU A 114 2.73 7.87 -6.43
C LEU A 114 1.79 8.38 -7.52
N GLN A 115 1.09 9.51 -7.30
CA GLN A 115 0.14 10.06 -8.28
C GLN A 115 0.77 11.07 -9.26
N ARG A 116 2.01 11.52 -8.99
CA ARG A 116 2.73 12.47 -9.85
C ARG A 116 3.31 11.76 -11.07
#